data_AF-A0A524PQA2-F1
#
_entry.id   AF-A0A524PQA2-F1
#
_cell.length_a   1.000
_cell.length_b   1.000
_cell.length_c   1.000
_cell.angle_alpha   90.00
_cell.angle_beta   90.00
_cell.angle_gamma   90.00
#
_symmetry.space_group_name_H-M   'P 1'
#
loop_
_entity.id
_entity.type
_entity.pdbx_description
1 polymer ?
#
loop_
_entity_poly.entity_id
_entity_poly.type
_entity_poly.pdbx_seq_one_letter_code
_entity_poly.pdbx_strand_id
1 'polypeptide(L)'
;MNNALDELLSLAERTYVRMEAEQLIQDCTERGDPQPFNELLEELVFAGSTSLMLMREILDVIRVLKVGLSKEGLGVRQDLMDAMAEFGIQVPDLLVADAPEAFRRICSQELRRQVNDMARNLENEDSSLLEEICIEAGGRVTTIAGRMAILRQMEASVLDWLSGLAYEAAHKETPEVWFREGSYYRH
;
A
#
# COMPACT_ATOMS: atom_id res chain seq x y z
N MET A 1 22.43 -23.32 -26.01
CA MET A 1 20.97 -23.17 -26.18
C MET A 1 20.19 -23.30 -24.86
N ASN A 2 20.85 -23.43 -23.70
CA ASN A 2 20.17 -23.60 -22.40
C ASN A 2 19.77 -22.27 -21.75
N ASN A 3 20.53 -21.19 -21.98
CA ASN A 3 20.28 -19.90 -21.32
C ASN A 3 18.91 -19.27 -21.62
N ALA A 4 18.39 -19.36 -22.85
CA ALA A 4 17.11 -18.74 -23.19
C ALA A 4 15.91 -19.44 -22.53
N LEU A 5 16.00 -20.76 -22.34
CA LEU A 5 14.96 -21.54 -21.66
C LEU A 5 15.02 -21.31 -20.15
N ASP A 6 16.23 -21.28 -19.58
CA ASP A 6 16.44 -20.99 -18.15
C ASP A 6 16.04 -19.55 -17.81
N GLU A 7 16.30 -18.58 -18.69
CA GLU A 7 15.83 -17.20 -18.54
C GLU A 7 14.30 -17.12 -18.59
N LEU A 8 13.65 -17.81 -19.53
CA LEU A 8 12.18 -17.88 -19.62
C LEU A 8 11.55 -18.58 -18.42
N LEU A 9 12.16 -19.65 -17.92
CA LEU A 9 11.73 -20.35 -16.70
C LEU A 9 11.88 -19.45 -15.47
N SER A 10 13.01 -18.76 -15.33
CA SER A 10 13.21 -17.80 -14.23
C SER A 10 12.23 -16.61 -14.28
N LEU A 11 11.86 -16.16 -15.48
CA LEU A 11 10.86 -15.12 -15.68
C LEU A 11 9.46 -15.61 -15.32
N ALA A 12 9.11 -16.83 -15.73
CA ALA A 12 7.84 -17.46 -15.40
C ALA A 12 7.69 -17.68 -13.90
N GLU A 13 8.74 -18.16 -13.23
CA GLU A 13 8.79 -18.34 -11.77
C GLU A 13 8.62 -17.01 -11.05
N ARG A 14 9.35 -15.96 -11.44
CA ARG A 14 9.17 -14.62 -10.85
C ARG A 14 7.76 -14.06 -11.07
N THR A 15 7.21 -14.26 -12.26
CA THR A 15 5.84 -13.81 -12.56
C THR A 15 4.82 -14.56 -11.71
N TYR A 16 5.00 -15.86 -11.53
CA TYR A 16 4.16 -16.69 -10.68
C TYR A 16 4.19 -16.24 -9.23
N VAL A 17 5.39 -16.07 -8.66
CA VAL A 17 5.54 -15.64 -7.27
C VAL A 17 4.99 -14.21 -7.07
N ARG A 18 5.18 -13.32 -8.05
CA ARG A 18 4.58 -11.98 -8.00
C ARG A 18 3.05 -12.05 -7.96
N MET A 19 2.43 -12.92 -8.76
CA MET A 19 0.97 -13.10 -8.77
C MET A 19 0.47 -13.67 -7.44
N GLU A 20 1.16 -14.67 -6.87
CA GLU A 20 0.81 -15.22 -5.56
C GLU A 20 0.96 -14.19 -4.44
N ALA A 21 2.04 -13.41 -4.44
CA ALA A 21 2.24 -12.34 -3.48
C ALA A 21 1.16 -11.26 -3.62
N GLU A 22 0.78 -10.90 -4.84
CA GLU A 22 -0.30 -9.95 -5.09
C GLU A 22 -1.63 -10.46 -4.54
N GLN A 23 -1.99 -11.73 -4.78
CA GLN A 23 -3.20 -12.33 -4.23
C GLN A 23 -3.19 -12.33 -2.69
N LEU A 24 -2.07 -12.72 -2.08
CA LEU A 24 -1.94 -12.74 -0.62
C LEU A 24 -2.09 -11.33 -0.04
N ILE A 25 -1.45 -10.33 -0.64
CA ILE A 25 -1.56 -8.93 -0.20
C ILE A 25 -3.01 -8.47 -0.32
N GLN A 26 -3.70 -8.80 -1.42
CA GLN A 26 -5.12 -8.46 -1.61
C GLN A 26 -5.97 -9.08 -0.50
N ASP A 27 -5.86 -10.39 -0.26
CA ASP A 27 -6.60 -11.10 0.79
C ASP A 27 -6.38 -10.47 2.18
N CYS A 28 -5.12 -10.16 2.52
CA CYS A 28 -4.79 -9.50 3.78
C CYS A 28 -5.39 -8.09 3.88
N THR A 29 -5.38 -7.31 2.80
CA THR A 29 -5.99 -5.97 2.78
C THR A 29 -7.52 -6.02 2.90
N GLU A 30 -8.17 -7.00 2.29
CA GLU A 30 -9.62 -7.18 2.38
C GLU A 30 -10.07 -7.63 3.76
N ARG A 31 -9.30 -8.51 4.40
CA ARG A 31 -9.57 -9.02 5.75
C ARG A 31 -9.16 -8.04 6.85
N GLY A 32 -8.30 -7.07 6.54
CA GLY A 32 -7.73 -6.17 7.54
C GLY A 32 -6.69 -6.84 8.44
N ASP A 33 -6.09 -7.94 7.98
CA ASP A 33 -5.17 -8.77 8.76
C ASP A 33 -3.87 -9.00 7.99
N PRO A 34 -2.74 -8.41 8.43
CA PRO A 34 -1.45 -8.57 7.78
C PRO A 34 -0.74 -9.87 8.19
N GLN A 35 -1.28 -10.66 9.11
CA GLN A 35 -0.58 -11.81 9.69
C GLN A 35 -0.11 -12.84 8.64
N PRO A 36 -0.95 -13.30 7.68
CA PRO A 36 -0.50 -14.24 6.65
C PRO A 36 0.66 -13.70 5.80
N PHE A 37 0.69 -12.39 5.56
CA PHE A 37 1.78 -11.74 4.85
C PHE A 37 3.06 -11.67 5.69
N ASN A 38 2.94 -11.42 7.00
CA ASN A 38 4.09 -11.43 7.90
C ASN A 38 4.74 -12.82 7.98
N GLU A 39 3.95 -13.90 7.97
CA GLU A 39 4.44 -15.28 7.93
C GLU A 39 5.26 -15.54 6.66
N LEU A 40 4.76 -15.12 5.50
CA LEU A 40 5.55 -15.18 4.25
C LEU A 40 6.86 -14.40 4.37
N LEU A 41 6.83 -13.19 4.94
CA LEU A 41 8.06 -12.40 5.11
C LEU A 41 9.08 -13.10 6.00
N GLU A 42 8.63 -13.73 7.09
CA GLU A 42 9.51 -14.51 7.96
C GLU A 42 10.18 -15.65 7.20
N GLU A 43 9.44 -16.41 6.39
CA GLU A 43 9.99 -17.47 5.54
C GLU A 43 11.06 -16.94 4.56
N LEU A 44 10.79 -15.79 3.94
CA LEU A 44 11.74 -15.13 3.03
C LEU A 44 12.99 -14.66 3.77
N VAL A 45 12.85 -14.17 4.99
CA VAL A 45 13.99 -13.77 5.84
C VAL A 45 14.81 -15.00 6.24
N PHE A 46 14.17 -16.12 6.58
CA PHE A 46 14.87 -17.38 6.87
C PHE A 46 15.65 -17.92 5.66
N ALA A 47 15.17 -17.68 4.44
CA ALA A 47 15.91 -18.00 3.21
C ALA A 47 17.17 -17.12 3.01
N GLY A 48 17.28 -16.00 3.73
CA GLY A 48 18.45 -15.13 3.75
C GLY A 48 18.62 -14.32 2.46
N SER A 49 19.86 -13.96 2.12
CA SER A 49 20.16 -13.01 1.03
C SER A 49 19.65 -13.41 -0.36
N THR A 50 19.31 -14.68 -0.59
CA THR A 50 18.74 -15.17 -1.86
C THR A 50 17.31 -14.66 -2.09
N SER A 51 16.58 -14.27 -1.04
CA SER A 51 15.21 -13.75 -1.14
C SER A 51 15.13 -12.25 -1.40
N LEU A 52 16.27 -11.52 -1.38
CA LEU A 52 16.30 -10.05 -1.53
C LEU A 52 15.63 -9.54 -2.80
N MET A 53 15.80 -10.26 -3.93
CA MET A 53 15.17 -9.88 -5.19
C MET A 53 13.64 -10.01 -5.08
N LEU A 54 13.17 -11.11 -4.51
CA LEU A 54 11.75 -11.37 -4.32
C LEU A 54 11.11 -10.35 -3.35
N MET A 55 11.78 -10.03 -2.24
CA MET A 55 11.29 -8.99 -1.32
C MET A 55 11.18 -7.61 -1.98
N ARG A 56 12.05 -7.29 -2.94
CA ARG A 56 11.93 -6.06 -3.75
C ARG A 56 10.73 -6.10 -4.69
N GLU A 57 10.48 -7.25 -5.33
CA GLU A 57 9.30 -7.42 -6.18
C GLU A 57 8.00 -7.29 -5.37
N ILE A 58 7.95 -7.88 -4.17
CA ILE A 58 6.82 -7.72 -3.23
C ILE A 58 6.62 -6.25 -2.84
N LEU A 59 7.71 -5.53 -2.54
CA LEU A 59 7.65 -4.10 -2.24
C LEU A 59 7.04 -3.30 -3.40
N ASP A 60 7.41 -3.62 -4.64
CA ASP A 60 6.86 -2.96 -5.82
C ASP A 60 5.38 -3.27 -6.02
N VAL A 61 4.93 -4.51 -5.76
CA VAL A 61 3.49 -4.86 -5.73
C VAL A 61 2.74 -4.02 -4.72
N ILE A 62 3.22 -3.92 -3.48
CA ILE A 62 2.59 -3.09 -2.43
C ILE A 62 2.46 -1.63 -2.88
N ARG A 63 3.51 -1.07 -3.48
CA ARG A 63 3.50 0.32 -3.99
C ARG A 63 2.49 0.52 -5.10
N VAL A 64 2.39 -0.42 -6.04
CA VAL A 64 1.39 -0.38 -7.12
C VAL A 64 -0.03 -0.40 -6.54
N LEU A 65 -0.31 -1.28 -5.58
CA LEU A 65 -1.61 -1.37 -4.91
C LEU A 65 -1.94 -0.08 -4.15
N LYS A 66 -0.97 0.54 -3.45
CA LYS A 66 -1.16 1.84 -2.78
C LYS A 66 -1.52 2.95 -3.78
N VAL A 67 -0.86 2.99 -4.94
CA VAL A 67 -1.20 3.95 -6.00
C VAL A 67 -2.62 3.69 -6.51
N GLY A 68 -3.00 2.42 -6.69
CA GLY A 68 -4.36 2.01 -7.06
C GLY A 68 -5.41 2.53 -6.08
N LEU A 69 -5.26 2.25 -4.78
CA LEU A 69 -6.17 2.73 -3.73
C LEU A 69 -6.23 4.26 -3.63
N SER A 70 -5.11 4.95 -3.86
CA SER A 70 -5.09 6.42 -3.87
C SER A 70 -5.91 6.97 -5.03
N LYS A 71 -5.80 6.36 -6.22
CA LYS A 71 -6.63 6.70 -7.39
C LYS A 71 -8.10 6.40 -7.15
N GLU A 72 -8.41 5.25 -6.54
CA GLU A 72 -9.78 4.90 -6.15
C GLU A 72 -10.38 5.94 -5.20
N GLY A 73 -9.64 6.36 -4.18
CA GLY A 73 -10.07 7.39 -3.24
C GLY A 73 -10.32 8.75 -3.91
N LEU A 74 -9.46 9.13 -4.87
CA LEU A 74 -9.68 10.33 -5.69
C LEU A 74 -10.92 10.20 -6.59
N GLY A 75 -11.23 8.99 -7.07
CA GLY A 75 -12.46 8.68 -7.78
C GLY A 75 -13.70 8.90 -6.91
N VAL A 76 -13.73 8.36 -5.69
CA VAL A 76 -14.84 8.58 -4.74
C VAL A 76 -15.06 10.07 -4.48
N ARG A 77 -13.98 10.84 -4.37
CA ARG A 77 -14.05 12.30 -4.22
C ARG A 77 -14.68 12.97 -5.42
N GLN A 78 -14.28 12.58 -6.63
CA GLN A 78 -14.86 13.14 -7.85
C GLN A 78 -16.34 12.79 -7.98
N ASP A 79 -16.71 11.53 -7.75
CA ASP A 79 -18.10 11.06 -7.74
C ASP A 79 -18.97 11.91 -6.79
N LEU A 80 -18.45 12.19 -5.58
CA LEU A 80 -19.13 13.01 -4.58
C LEU A 80 -19.28 14.48 -5.01
N MET A 81 -18.24 15.04 -5.63
CA MET A 81 -18.28 16.42 -6.14
C MET A 81 -19.30 16.57 -7.26
N ASP A 82 -19.35 15.61 -8.18
CA ASP A 82 -20.29 15.59 -9.29
C ASP A 82 -21.73 15.45 -8.78
N ALA A 83 -21.97 14.52 -7.84
CA ALA A 83 -23.28 14.37 -7.20
C ALA A 83 -23.73 15.66 -6.48
N MET A 84 -22.86 16.32 -5.71
CA MET A 84 -23.20 17.59 -5.06
C MET A 84 -23.57 18.67 -6.07
N ALA A 85 -22.86 18.74 -7.21
CA ALA A 85 -23.16 19.70 -8.27
C ALA A 85 -24.54 19.45 -8.92
N GLU A 86 -24.97 18.19 -9.05
CA GLU A 86 -26.31 17.83 -9.55
C GLU A 86 -27.43 18.37 -8.64
N PHE A 87 -27.22 18.39 -7.32
CA PHE A 87 -28.14 19.00 -6.36
C PHE A 87 -28.00 20.54 -6.25
N GLY A 88 -27.17 21.17 -7.08
CA GLY A 88 -26.93 22.62 -7.02
C GLY A 88 -26.14 23.07 -5.78
N ILE A 89 -25.46 22.14 -5.10
CA ILE A 89 -24.61 22.44 -3.94
C ILE A 89 -23.23 22.84 -4.44
N GLN A 90 -22.78 24.02 -4.01
CA GLN A 90 -21.41 24.46 -4.22
C GLN A 90 -20.42 23.48 -3.54
N VAL A 91 -19.49 22.92 -4.32
CA VAL A 91 -18.49 21.99 -3.78
C VAL A 91 -17.66 22.68 -2.68
N PRO A 92 -17.58 22.09 -1.48
CA PRO A 92 -16.72 22.59 -0.40
C PRO A 92 -15.25 22.68 -0.80
N ASP A 93 -14.58 23.78 -0.43
CA ASP A 93 -13.13 24.00 -0.69
C ASP A 93 -12.26 22.84 -0.16
N LEU A 94 -12.73 22.16 0.88
CA LEU A 94 -12.08 20.99 1.46
C LEU A 94 -11.89 19.84 0.46
N LEU A 95 -12.82 19.70 -0.49
CA LEU A 95 -12.79 18.69 -1.55
C LEU A 95 -11.99 19.13 -2.77
N VAL A 96 -11.58 20.40 -2.89
CA VAL A 96 -10.87 20.93 -4.06
C VAL A 96 -9.36 20.63 -4.03
N ALA A 97 -8.81 20.14 -2.91
CA ALA A 97 -7.37 19.86 -2.80
C ALA A 97 -6.93 18.64 -3.61
N ASP A 98 -5.88 18.80 -4.44
CA ASP A 98 -5.28 17.75 -5.28
C ASP A 98 -4.26 16.84 -4.55
N ALA A 99 -4.23 16.86 -3.21
CA ALA A 99 -3.32 15.98 -2.48
C ALA A 99 -3.78 14.51 -2.60
N PRO A 100 -2.87 13.53 -2.75
CA PRO A 100 -3.21 12.10 -2.86
C PRO A 100 -4.03 11.55 -1.67
N GLU A 101 -3.99 12.22 -0.52
CA GLU A 101 -4.75 11.84 0.69
C GLU A 101 -5.97 12.75 0.93
N ALA A 102 -6.29 13.66 0.01
CA ALA A 102 -7.38 14.62 0.15
C ALA A 102 -8.74 13.94 0.29
N PHE A 103 -8.91 12.74 -0.28
CA PHE A 103 -10.14 11.95 -0.17
C PHE A 103 -10.50 11.62 1.30
N ARG A 104 -9.53 11.57 2.23
CA ARG A 104 -9.80 11.37 3.66
C ARG A 104 -10.65 12.48 4.28
N ARG A 105 -10.67 13.67 3.66
CA ARG A 105 -11.50 14.79 4.11
C ARG A 105 -13.00 14.53 3.95
N ILE A 106 -13.39 13.53 3.15
CA ILE A 106 -14.79 13.10 3.00
C ILE A 106 -15.36 12.66 4.34
N CYS A 107 -14.57 11.99 5.19
CA CYS A 107 -14.99 11.57 6.52
C CYS A 107 -14.90 12.69 7.58
N SER A 108 -14.54 13.92 7.19
CA SER A 108 -14.36 15.00 8.16
C SER A 108 -15.70 15.53 8.69
N GLN A 109 -15.74 15.79 9.99
CA GLN A 109 -16.91 16.42 10.61
C GLN A 109 -17.20 17.81 10.04
N GLU A 110 -16.16 18.53 9.60
CA GLU A 110 -16.30 19.84 8.96
C GLU A 110 -17.02 19.74 7.62
N LEU A 111 -16.66 18.78 6.76
CA LEU A 111 -17.37 18.56 5.50
C LEU A 111 -18.84 18.22 5.77
N ARG A 112 -19.11 17.32 6.72
CA ARG A 112 -20.47 16.95 7.09
C ARG A 112 -21.28 18.16 7.56
N ARG A 113 -20.67 19.08 8.31
CA ARG A 113 -21.32 20.31 8.75
C ARG A 113 -21.66 21.24 7.58
N GLN A 114 -20.71 21.45 6.67
CA GLN A 114 -20.92 22.31 5.50
C GLN A 114 -22.01 21.77 4.59
N VAL A 115 -21.98 20.47 4.29
CA VAL A 115 -23.02 19.81 3.49
C VAL A 115 -24.38 19.92 4.17
N ASN A 116 -24.47 19.66 5.48
CA ASN A 116 -25.73 19.79 6.22
C ASN A 116 -26.28 21.21 6.24
N ASP A 117 -25.43 22.23 6.35
CA ASP A 117 -25.88 23.63 6.33
C ASP A 117 -26.39 24.04 4.94
N MET A 118 -25.76 23.53 3.88
CA MET A 118 -26.16 23.79 2.48
C MET A 118 -27.44 23.04 2.08
N ALA A 119 -27.59 21.80 2.55
CA ALA A 119 -28.74 20.94 2.28
C ALA A 119 -30.05 21.45 2.90
N ARG A 120 -30.00 22.36 3.89
CA ARG A 120 -31.22 22.93 4.53
C ARG A 120 -32.16 23.65 3.56
N ASN A 121 -31.65 24.08 2.41
CA ASN A 121 -32.42 24.79 1.40
C ASN A 121 -32.96 23.86 0.30
N LEU A 122 -32.64 22.55 0.35
CA LEU A 122 -33.13 21.56 -0.59
C LEU A 122 -34.53 21.07 -0.20
N GLU A 123 -35.23 20.51 -1.18
CA GLU A 123 -36.45 19.74 -0.89
C GLU A 123 -36.11 18.50 -0.04
N ASN A 124 -37.06 18.03 0.78
CA ASN A 124 -36.81 16.95 1.74
C ASN A 124 -36.32 15.65 1.06
N GLU A 125 -36.78 15.36 -0.16
CA GLU A 125 -36.37 14.17 -0.91
C GLU A 125 -34.90 14.28 -1.38
N ASP A 126 -34.54 15.42 -1.98
CA ASP A 126 -33.17 15.71 -2.42
C ASP A 126 -32.18 15.74 -1.25
N SER A 127 -32.58 16.31 -0.11
CA SER A 127 -31.75 16.31 1.10
C SER A 127 -31.51 14.90 1.64
N SER A 128 -32.51 14.01 1.56
CA SER A 128 -32.35 12.61 1.99
C SER A 128 -31.41 11.85 1.08
N LEU A 129 -31.57 12.02 -0.24
CA LEU A 129 -30.73 11.34 -1.23
C LEU A 129 -29.27 11.79 -1.14
N LEU A 130 -29.03 13.10 -0.95
CA LEU A 130 -27.69 13.64 -0.74
C LEU A 130 -27.03 13.07 0.53
N GLU A 131 -27.78 12.92 1.62
CA GLU A 131 -27.26 12.32 2.86
C GLU A 131 -26.84 10.87 2.63
N GLU A 132 -27.65 10.09 1.91
CA GLU A 132 -27.31 8.71 1.53
C GLU A 132 -26.02 8.64 0.71
N ILE A 133 -25.87 9.50 -0.31
CA ILE A 133 -24.65 9.59 -1.14
C ILE A 133 -23.43 9.95 -0.28
N CYS A 134 -23.57 10.89 0.66
CA CYS A 134 -22.47 11.27 1.55
C CYS A 134 -22.08 10.12 2.50
N ILE A 135 -23.04 9.38 3.03
CA ILE A 135 -22.81 8.22 3.89
C ILE A 135 -22.09 7.12 3.08
N GLU A 136 -22.54 6.84 1.86
CA GLU A 136 -21.91 5.85 0.99
C GLU A 136 -20.47 6.24 0.65
N ALA A 137 -20.24 7.49 0.23
CA ALA A 137 -18.90 8.00 -0.05
C ALA A 137 -17.98 7.90 1.18
N GLY A 138 -18.50 8.24 2.36
CA GLY A 138 -17.79 8.08 3.64
C GLY A 138 -17.44 6.63 3.95
N GLY A 139 -18.36 5.69 3.69
CA GLY A 139 -18.13 4.25 3.84
C GLY A 139 -17.03 3.74 2.89
N ARG A 140 -17.11 4.11 1.61
CA ARG A 140 -16.08 3.76 0.60
C ARG A 140 -14.70 4.29 1.01
N VAL A 141 -14.61 5.55 1.43
CA VAL A 141 -13.34 6.16 1.89
C VAL A 141 -12.79 5.47 3.14
N THR A 142 -13.65 5.10 4.08
CA THR A 142 -13.24 4.37 5.29
C THR A 142 -12.60 3.03 4.94
N THR A 143 -13.22 2.27 4.02
CA THR A 143 -12.67 1.01 3.50
C THR A 143 -11.31 1.22 2.81
N ILE A 144 -11.21 2.23 1.94
CA ILE A 144 -9.95 2.56 1.26
C ILE A 144 -8.86 2.94 2.27
N ALA A 145 -9.19 3.74 3.28
CA ALA A 145 -8.26 4.14 4.33
C ALA A 145 -7.78 2.96 5.18
N GLY A 146 -8.67 2.02 5.50
CA GLY A 146 -8.32 0.78 6.20
C GLY A 146 -7.36 -0.09 5.38
N ARG A 147 -7.67 -0.36 4.11
CA ARG A 147 -6.80 -1.10 3.19
C ARG A 147 -5.42 -0.43 3.04
N MET A 148 -5.41 0.90 2.92
CA MET A 148 -4.18 1.69 2.85
C MET A 148 -3.32 1.57 4.12
N ALA A 149 -3.95 1.48 5.29
CA ALA A 149 -3.22 1.30 6.55
C ALA A 149 -2.51 -0.06 6.60
N ILE A 150 -3.20 -1.12 6.17
CA ILE A 150 -2.62 -2.47 6.07
C ILE A 150 -1.44 -2.48 5.08
N LEU A 151 -1.59 -1.89 3.89
CA LEU A 151 -0.50 -1.81 2.91
C LEU A 151 0.72 -1.02 3.46
N ARG A 152 0.49 0.05 4.23
CA ARG A 152 1.58 0.81 4.87
C ARG A 152 2.32 -0.01 5.92
N GLN A 153 1.58 -0.81 6.70
CA GLN A 153 2.17 -1.72 7.67
C GLN A 153 3.04 -2.77 6.97
N MET A 154 2.52 -3.41 5.93
CA MET A 154 3.26 -4.39 5.13
C MET A 154 4.51 -3.77 4.49
N GLU A 155 4.39 -2.59 3.87
CA GLU A 155 5.51 -1.87 3.28
C GLU A 155 6.62 -1.60 4.31
N ALA A 156 6.24 -1.15 5.51
CA ALA A 156 7.19 -0.90 6.59
C ALA A 156 7.92 -2.18 7.01
N SER A 157 7.20 -3.30 7.18
CA SER A 157 7.80 -4.61 7.49
C SER A 157 8.80 -5.05 6.41
N VAL A 158 8.42 -4.93 5.13
CA VAL A 158 9.32 -5.30 4.01
C VAL A 158 10.58 -4.43 4.01
N LEU A 159 10.44 -3.12 4.19
CA LEU A 159 11.57 -2.19 4.20
C LEU A 159 12.54 -2.44 5.36
N ASP A 160 12.03 -2.77 6.54
CA ASP A 160 12.83 -3.12 7.70
C ASP A 160 13.69 -4.37 7.43
N TRP A 161 13.04 -5.44 6.96
CA TRP A 161 13.73 -6.69 6.63
C TRP A 161 14.71 -6.55 5.46
N LEU A 162 14.36 -5.81 4.41
CA LEU A 162 15.28 -5.51 3.31
C LEU A 162 16.54 -4.81 3.81
N SER A 163 16.40 -3.89 4.76
CA SER A 163 17.53 -3.17 5.36
C SER A 163 18.41 -4.13 6.18
N GLY A 164 17.80 -5.01 6.96
CA GLY A 164 18.51 -6.03 7.75
C GLY A 164 19.26 -7.05 6.89
N LEU A 165 18.61 -7.60 5.86
CA LEU A 165 19.22 -8.58 4.96
C LEU A 165 20.32 -7.96 4.07
N ALA A 166 20.14 -6.71 3.63
CA ALA A 166 21.18 -6.00 2.89
C ALA A 166 22.43 -5.77 3.77
N TYR A 167 22.23 -5.44 5.05
CA TYR A 167 23.32 -5.34 6.02
C TYR A 167 24.03 -6.70 6.19
N GLU A 168 23.29 -7.79 6.39
CA GLU A 168 23.88 -9.13 6.53
C GLU A 168 24.68 -9.54 5.28
N ALA A 169 24.12 -9.33 4.09
CA ALA A 169 24.79 -9.66 2.82
C ALA A 169 26.13 -8.91 2.67
N ALA A 170 26.15 -7.61 3.00
CA ALA A 170 27.37 -6.81 2.93
C ALA A 170 28.47 -7.26 3.91
N HIS A 171 28.11 -7.87 5.04
CA HIS A 171 29.06 -8.31 6.07
C HIS A 171 29.47 -9.79 5.94
N LYS A 172 28.70 -10.62 5.23
CA LYS A 172 29.13 -11.97 4.83
C LYS A 172 30.24 -11.96 3.77
N GLU A 173 30.37 -10.88 2.99
CA GLU A 173 31.41 -10.70 1.98
C GLU A 173 32.73 -10.12 2.52
N THR A 174 32.81 -9.77 3.80
CA THR A 174 34.09 -9.48 4.47
C THR A 174 34.64 -10.77 5.10
N PRO A 175 35.53 -11.51 4.42
CA PRO A 175 36.24 -12.58 5.09
C PRO A 175 37.13 -11.96 6.18
N GLU A 176 37.05 -12.52 7.39
CA GLU A 176 38.00 -12.28 8.48
C GLU A 176 39.42 -12.71 8.04
N VAL A 177 40.11 -11.92 7.22
CA VAL A 177 41.48 -12.20 6.73
C VAL A 177 42.54 -11.50 7.59
N TRP A 178 42.17 -10.82 8.68
CA TRP A 178 43.11 -9.98 9.44
C TRP A 178 43.70 -10.59 10.72
N PHE A 179 43.55 -11.90 10.98
CA PHE A 179 44.22 -12.55 12.12
C PHE A 179 44.85 -13.90 11.77
N ARG A 180 45.87 -13.92 10.90
CA ARG A 180 46.94 -14.97 10.96
C ARG A 180 48.19 -14.70 10.11
N GLU A 181 48.72 -13.49 10.09
CA GLU A 181 50.14 -13.29 9.76
C GLU A 181 50.78 -12.41 10.82
N GLY A 182 51.50 -13.04 11.76
CA GLY A 182 52.12 -12.29 12.85
C GLY A 182 52.76 -13.13 13.94
N SER A 183 53.46 -14.21 13.60
CA SER A 183 54.46 -14.80 14.52
C SER A 183 55.70 -15.26 13.77
N TYR A 184 56.38 -14.31 13.12
CA TYR A 184 57.82 -14.41 12.94
C TYR A 184 58.48 -13.51 13.99
N TYR A 185 59.54 -14.04 14.60
CA TYR A 185 60.41 -13.45 15.63
C TYR A 185 59.95 -13.58 17.10
N ARG A 186 60.54 -14.56 17.79
CA ARG A 186 61.45 -14.28 18.92
C ARG A 186 62.40 -15.45 19.17
N HIS A 187 63.64 -15.04 19.43
CA HIS A 187 64.92 -15.71 19.68
C HIS A 187 64.92 -17.09 20.34
#